data_AF-A0A7K1ARZ4-F1
#
_entry.id   AF-A0A7K1ARZ4-F1
#
_cell.length_a   1.000
_cell.length_b   1.000
_cell.length_c   1.000
_cell.angle_alpha   90.00
_cell.angle_beta   90.00
_cell.angle_gamma   90.00
#
_symmetry.space_group_name_H-M   'P 1'
#
loop_
_entity.id
_entity.type
_entity.pdbx_description
1 polymer ?
#
loop_
_entity_poly.entity_id
_entity_poly.type
_entity_poly.pdbx_seq_one_letter_code
_entity_poly.pdbx_strand_id
1 'polypeptide(L)'
;MKASLHPLTLWIWALLLAIGVISVDNSWVALIVVGVVIAVFMVRADGAPWNATFWWSVRIASLIVCVRLVIGILIGVPIPGRILFSVPRISLPHWMPGIRIGGEVTFERIASSTHEGLIIATMIILFGAASALTSPHKLLRVLPVYIYEIGITLVIATSLFPQLARSLQRIRSAQKLRGIERISIRSLALPLLEQSLSRSLQLAESMESRGFGSHGKRSRYKPSPWNSQDSIVVSCGLIFCAVTVLQ
;
A
#
# COMPACT_ATOMS: atom_id res chain seq x y z
N MET A 1 7.29 -24.98 10.90
CA MET A 1 6.12 -24.29 10.29
C MET A 1 6.02 -22.92 10.94
N LYS A 2 6.05 -21.81 10.17
CA LYS A 2 6.00 -20.46 10.76
C LYS A 2 4.64 -20.25 11.43
N ALA A 3 4.63 -19.73 12.65
CA ALA A 3 3.40 -19.40 13.34
C ALA A 3 2.66 -18.28 12.57
N SER A 4 1.37 -18.48 12.33
CA SER A 4 0.52 -17.52 11.66
C SER A 4 0.27 -16.32 12.59
N LEU A 5 0.77 -15.15 12.20
CA LEU A 5 0.41 -13.89 12.84
C LEU A 5 -1.00 -13.48 12.43
N HIS A 6 -1.64 -12.76 13.32
CA HIS A 6 -2.89 -12.09 13.04
C HIS A 6 -2.70 -11.05 11.92
N PRO A 7 -3.66 -10.92 10.97
CA PRO A 7 -3.47 -10.08 9.77
C PRO A 7 -3.22 -8.60 10.07
N LEU A 8 -3.72 -8.09 11.20
CA LEU A 8 -3.53 -6.69 11.61
C LEU A 8 -2.17 -6.44 12.28
N THR A 9 -1.49 -7.47 12.77
CA THR A 9 -0.25 -7.32 13.57
C THR A 9 0.81 -6.53 12.82
N LEU A 10 1.06 -6.86 11.57
CA LEU A 10 2.09 -6.22 10.75
C LEU A 10 1.69 -4.80 10.32
N TRP A 11 0.39 -4.52 10.18
CA TRP A 11 -0.11 -3.19 9.89
C TRP A 11 0.02 -2.26 11.09
N ILE A 12 -0.38 -2.73 12.27
CA ILE A 12 -0.21 -1.98 13.52
C ILE A 12 1.28 -1.74 13.77
N TRP A 13 2.12 -2.76 13.61
CA TRP A 13 3.56 -2.62 13.77
C TRP A 13 4.17 -1.62 12.77
N ALA A 14 3.81 -1.70 11.49
CA ALA A 14 4.29 -0.74 10.48
C ALA A 14 3.84 0.69 10.77
N LEU A 15 2.60 0.90 11.25
CA LEU A 15 2.10 2.21 11.66
C LEU A 15 2.86 2.76 12.87
N LEU A 16 3.12 1.95 13.89
CA LEU A 16 3.87 2.36 15.07
C LEU A 16 5.31 2.76 14.72
N LEU A 17 5.98 1.98 13.85
CA LEU A 17 7.30 2.33 13.35
C LEU A 17 7.29 3.60 12.50
N ALA A 18 6.27 3.77 11.64
CA ALA A 18 6.11 4.97 10.82
C ALA A 18 5.97 6.23 11.68
N ILE A 19 5.14 6.18 12.73
CA ILE A 19 4.99 7.29 13.68
C ILE A 19 6.34 7.58 14.34
N GLY A 20 7.05 6.58 14.84
CA GLY A 20 8.35 6.79 15.48
C GLY A 20 9.42 7.40 14.56
N VAL A 21 9.46 6.98 13.28
CA VAL A 21 10.38 7.55 12.29
C VAL A 21 10.04 9.01 11.98
N ILE A 22 8.75 9.35 11.85
CA ILE A 22 8.31 10.73 11.60
C ILE A 22 8.62 11.62 12.81
N SER A 23 8.38 11.14 14.02
CA SER A 23 8.56 11.95 15.24
C SER A 23 10.02 12.33 15.48
N VAL A 24 10.96 11.43 15.21
CA VAL A 24 12.40 11.68 15.49
C VAL A 24 13.08 12.46 14.37
N ASP A 25 12.54 12.40 13.14
CA ASP A 25 13.09 13.07 11.96
C ASP A 25 14.61 12.85 11.80
N ASN A 26 15.05 11.58 11.91
CA ASN A 26 16.48 11.21 11.85
C ASN A 26 16.75 10.09 10.82
N SER A 27 17.68 10.36 9.89
CA SER A 27 18.08 9.41 8.85
C SER A 27 18.62 8.09 9.39
N TRP A 28 19.38 8.12 10.49
CA TRP A 28 19.98 6.90 11.04
C TRP A 28 18.91 5.95 11.57
N VAL A 29 17.92 6.49 12.28
CA VAL A 29 16.75 5.73 12.74
C VAL A 29 15.98 5.17 11.54
N ALA A 30 15.77 5.98 10.50
CA ALA A 30 15.09 5.54 9.28
C ALA A 30 15.83 4.37 8.59
N LEU A 31 17.17 4.39 8.49
CA LEU A 31 17.97 3.29 7.94
C LEU A 31 17.86 2.02 8.78
N ILE A 32 17.95 2.13 10.11
CA ILE A 32 17.83 0.99 11.02
C ILE A 32 16.45 0.35 10.85
N VAL A 33 15.39 1.15 10.81
CA VAL A 33 14.03 0.66 10.60
C VAL A 33 13.91 -0.06 9.25
N VAL A 34 14.46 0.49 8.17
CA VAL A 34 14.48 -0.20 6.87
C VAL A 34 15.19 -1.56 6.96
N GLY A 35 16.35 -1.62 7.64
CA GLY A 35 17.08 -2.87 7.86
C GLY A 35 16.24 -3.90 8.62
N VAL A 36 15.57 -3.49 9.71
CA VAL A 36 14.67 -4.36 10.49
C VAL A 36 13.51 -4.86 9.64
N VAL A 37 12.87 -3.98 8.85
CA VAL A 37 11.76 -4.35 7.97
C VAL A 37 12.18 -5.35 6.89
N ILE A 38 13.36 -5.16 6.28
CA ILE A 38 13.94 -6.10 5.31
C ILE A 38 14.19 -7.45 5.98
N ALA A 39 14.78 -7.47 7.18
CA ALA A 39 15.04 -8.69 7.92
C ALA A 39 13.75 -9.44 8.27
N VAL A 40 12.72 -8.73 8.77
CA VAL A 40 11.40 -9.29 9.06
C VAL A 40 10.77 -9.85 7.78
N PHE A 41 10.85 -9.14 6.66
CA PHE A 41 10.36 -9.61 5.38
C PHE A 41 11.07 -10.90 4.94
N MET A 42 12.40 -10.98 5.00
CA MET A 42 13.16 -12.17 4.61
C MET A 42 12.77 -13.39 5.46
N VAL A 43 12.61 -13.22 6.77
CA VAL A 43 12.21 -14.31 7.67
C VAL A 43 10.76 -14.73 7.45
N ARG A 44 9.86 -13.78 7.17
CA ARG A 44 8.40 -14.04 7.11
C ARG A 44 7.82 -14.23 5.71
N ALA A 45 8.56 -13.97 4.65
CA ALA A 45 8.09 -14.19 3.29
C ALA A 45 7.80 -15.67 3.05
N ASP A 46 6.57 -15.99 2.65
CA ASP A 46 6.08 -17.37 2.47
C ASP A 46 5.97 -17.79 1.00
N GLY A 47 6.68 -17.10 0.09
CA GLY A 47 6.60 -17.33 -1.36
C GLY A 47 5.25 -16.96 -2.01
N ALA A 48 4.33 -16.32 -1.28
CA ALA A 48 3.04 -15.91 -1.83
C ALA A 48 3.19 -14.85 -2.93
N PRO A 49 2.26 -14.76 -3.91
CA PRO A 49 2.34 -13.78 -5.00
C PRO A 49 2.47 -12.33 -4.52
N TRP A 50 1.85 -12.01 -3.38
CA TRP A 50 1.87 -10.69 -2.75
C TRP A 50 3.26 -10.27 -2.28
N ASN A 51 4.19 -11.22 -2.06
CA ASN A 51 5.57 -10.91 -1.67
C ASN A 51 6.29 -10.08 -2.74
N ALA A 52 5.87 -10.17 -4.01
CA ALA A 52 6.43 -9.35 -5.09
C ALA A 52 6.22 -7.86 -4.87
N THR A 53 5.15 -7.46 -4.15
CA THR A 53 4.87 -6.06 -3.80
C THR A 53 6.02 -5.43 -3.04
N PHE A 54 6.71 -6.17 -2.17
CA PHE A 54 7.83 -5.64 -1.40
C PHE A 54 8.98 -5.18 -2.31
N TRP A 55 9.36 -5.99 -3.29
CA TRP A 55 10.41 -5.65 -4.25
C TRP A 55 10.03 -4.45 -5.11
N TRP A 56 8.74 -4.30 -5.45
CA TRP A 56 8.25 -3.08 -6.09
C TRP A 56 8.36 -1.86 -5.20
N SER A 57 7.98 -1.97 -3.91
CA SER A 57 8.12 -0.89 -2.95
C SER A 57 9.57 -0.45 -2.77
N VAL A 58 10.53 -1.39 -2.70
CA VAL A 58 11.96 -1.08 -2.61
C VAL A 58 12.46 -0.37 -3.87
N ARG A 59 12.05 -0.81 -5.07
CA ARG A 59 12.40 -0.14 -6.34
C ARG A 59 11.85 1.28 -6.40
N ILE A 60 10.59 1.48 -6.01
CA ILE A 60 9.95 2.80 -5.97
C ILE A 60 10.63 3.70 -4.95
N ALA A 61 10.93 3.19 -3.75
CA ALA A 61 11.63 3.91 -2.70
C ALA A 61 13.03 4.36 -3.16
N SER A 62 13.80 3.45 -3.80
CA SER A 62 15.10 3.77 -4.39
C SER A 62 15.01 4.82 -5.49
N LEU A 63 14.01 4.70 -6.37
CA LEU A 63 13.75 5.69 -7.41
C LEU A 63 13.45 7.06 -6.81
N ILE A 64 12.64 7.13 -5.75
CA ILE A 64 12.30 8.39 -5.09
C ILE A 64 13.52 9.05 -4.46
N VAL A 65 14.38 8.30 -3.75
CA VAL A 65 15.63 8.85 -3.21
C VAL A 65 16.48 9.44 -4.33
N CYS A 66 16.62 8.71 -5.45
CA CYS A 66 17.38 9.17 -6.61
C CYS A 66 16.79 10.45 -7.22
N VAL A 67 15.49 10.46 -7.52
CA VAL A 67 14.78 11.62 -8.06
C VAL A 67 14.94 12.81 -7.13
N ARG A 68 14.85 12.59 -5.82
CA ARG A 68 14.94 13.66 -4.84
C ARG A 68 16.35 14.22 -4.68
N LEU A 69 17.37 13.38 -4.81
CA LEU A 69 18.77 13.83 -4.94
C LEU A 69 18.97 14.68 -6.19
N VAL A 70 18.45 14.23 -7.34
CA VAL A 70 18.52 14.97 -8.60
C VAL A 70 17.82 16.32 -8.47
N ILE A 71 16.62 16.37 -7.89
CA ILE A 71 15.89 17.62 -7.61
C ILE A 71 16.69 18.51 -6.64
N GLY A 72 17.30 17.93 -5.62
CA GLY A 72 18.17 18.62 -4.66
C GLY A 72 19.36 19.31 -5.32
N ILE A 73 19.96 18.66 -6.32
CA ILE A 73 21.09 19.16 -7.12
C ILE A 73 20.63 20.19 -8.16
N LEU A 74 19.49 19.96 -8.82
CA LEU A 74 19.03 20.77 -9.95
C LEU A 74 18.35 22.07 -9.50
N ILE A 75 17.65 22.06 -8.36
CA ILE A 75 16.97 23.25 -7.83
C ILE A 75 17.89 23.94 -6.84
N GLY A 76 18.39 25.12 -7.21
CA GLY A 76 19.31 25.94 -6.42
C GLY A 76 18.61 26.71 -5.29
N VAL A 77 18.00 25.99 -4.34
CA VAL A 77 17.66 26.56 -3.02
C VAL A 77 18.97 26.71 -2.24
N PRO A 78 19.40 27.95 -1.96
CA PRO A 78 20.67 28.19 -1.30
C PRO A 78 20.58 27.76 0.16
N ILE A 79 21.33 26.72 0.52
CA ILE A 79 21.59 26.35 1.91
C ILE A 79 23.04 26.72 2.19
N PRO A 80 23.32 27.63 3.13
CA PRO A 80 24.68 28.05 3.44
C PRO A 80 25.51 26.86 3.91
N GLY A 81 26.74 26.76 3.42
CA GLY A 81 27.60 25.61 3.75
C GLY A 81 28.74 25.38 2.78
N ARG A 82 29.28 24.16 2.78
CA ARG A 82 30.44 23.79 1.95
C ARG A 82 30.01 23.52 0.51
N ILE A 83 30.47 24.37 -0.41
CA ILE A 83 30.22 24.22 -1.84
C ILE A 83 31.06 23.07 -2.40
N LEU A 84 30.43 22.09 -3.05
CA LEU A 84 31.13 21.01 -3.74
C LEU A 84 31.37 21.33 -5.22
N PHE A 85 30.33 21.76 -5.92
CA PHE A 85 30.37 22.12 -7.33
C PHE A 85 29.23 23.08 -7.68
N SER A 86 29.34 23.74 -8.83
CA SER A 86 28.29 24.64 -9.33
C SER A 86 27.70 24.10 -10.62
N VAL A 87 26.37 24.12 -10.70
CA VAL A 87 25.61 23.77 -11.90
C VAL A 87 25.33 25.07 -12.67
N PRO A 88 25.45 25.09 -14.00
CA PRO A 88 25.14 26.26 -14.81
C PRO A 88 23.75 26.82 -14.48
N ARG A 89 23.69 28.13 -14.20
CA ARG A 89 22.44 28.81 -13.88
C ARG A 89 21.67 29.07 -15.16
N ILE A 90 20.41 28.64 -15.19
CA ILE A 90 19.49 28.97 -16.28
C ILE A 90 18.64 30.16 -15.81
N SER A 91 18.71 31.26 -16.55
CA SER A 91 17.83 32.41 -16.31
C SER A 91 16.40 32.02 -16.65
N LEU A 92 15.55 31.98 -15.64
CA LEU A 92 14.15 31.66 -15.81
C LEU A 92 13.36 32.86 -16.34
N PRO A 93 12.30 32.64 -17.14
CA PRO A 93 11.42 33.71 -17.59
C PRO A 93 10.77 34.47 -16.43
N HIS A 94 10.41 35.73 -16.67
CA HIS A 94 9.82 36.65 -15.69
C HIS A 94 8.54 36.15 -15.00
N TRP A 95 7.85 35.15 -15.56
CA TRP A 95 6.64 34.54 -14.97
C TRP A 95 6.94 33.51 -13.88
N MET A 96 8.21 33.13 -13.67
CA MET A 96 8.63 32.21 -12.60
C MET A 96 9.65 32.86 -11.64
N PRO A 97 9.32 34.00 -11.01
CA PRO A 97 10.20 34.64 -10.04
C PRO A 97 10.30 33.75 -8.79
N GLY A 98 11.52 33.48 -8.32
CA GLY A 98 11.78 32.78 -7.06
C GLY A 98 12.28 31.34 -7.18
N ILE A 99 12.11 30.69 -8.34
CA ILE A 99 12.75 29.39 -8.60
C ILE A 99 14.12 29.66 -9.22
N ARG A 100 15.15 28.97 -8.73
CA ARG A 100 16.50 29.01 -9.32
C ARG A 100 16.84 27.60 -9.79
N ILE A 101 17.04 27.43 -11.10
CA ILE A 101 17.53 26.18 -11.67
C ILE A 101 19.04 26.29 -11.82
N GLY A 102 19.77 25.32 -11.28
CA GLY A 102 21.23 25.35 -11.13
C GLY A 102 21.69 26.26 -9.99
N GLY A 103 23.00 26.54 -9.95
CA GLY A 103 23.65 27.27 -8.87
C GLY A 103 24.63 26.41 -8.08
N GLU A 104 25.06 26.90 -6.94
CA GLU A 104 26.02 26.22 -6.07
C GLU A 104 25.34 25.05 -5.35
N VAL A 105 25.93 23.86 -5.48
CA VAL A 105 25.48 22.64 -4.79
C VAL A 105 26.35 22.47 -3.56
N THR A 106 25.71 22.61 -2.39
CA THR A 106 26.36 22.47 -1.09
C THR A 106 26.19 21.07 -0.52
N PHE A 107 27.13 20.66 0.34
CA PHE A 107 27.08 19.36 1.01
C PHE A 107 25.82 19.23 1.87
N GLU A 108 25.48 20.30 2.58
CA GLU A 108 24.33 20.43 3.45
C GLU A 108 23.02 20.24 2.67
N ARG A 109 22.96 20.72 1.42
CA ARG A 109 21.80 20.48 0.54
C ARG A 109 21.68 19.05 0.09
N ILE A 110 22.79 18.40 -0.28
CA ILE A 110 22.77 16.97 -0.64
C ILE A 110 22.38 16.14 0.58
N ALA A 111 22.92 16.45 1.76
CA ALA A 111 22.58 15.77 3.01
C ALA A 111 21.09 15.92 3.36
N SER A 112 20.55 17.15 3.32
CA SER A 112 19.12 17.42 3.53
C SER A 112 18.23 16.71 2.49
N SER A 113 18.61 16.76 1.21
CA SER A 113 17.87 16.08 0.14
C SER A 113 17.92 14.56 0.30
N THR A 114 19.05 14.00 0.73
CA THR A 114 19.15 12.57 1.05
C THR A 114 18.26 12.22 2.25
N HIS A 115 18.31 13.05 3.29
CA HIS A 115 17.61 12.86 4.54
C HIS A 115 16.09 12.71 4.34
N GLU A 116 15.43 13.72 3.79
CA GLU A 116 13.96 13.66 3.69
C GLU A 116 13.53 12.69 2.54
N GLY A 117 14.44 12.32 1.62
CA GLY A 117 14.21 11.26 0.63
C GLY A 117 14.19 9.88 1.27
N LEU A 118 15.11 9.67 2.20
CA LEU A 118 15.19 8.46 2.98
C LEU A 118 13.97 8.29 3.88
N ILE A 119 13.45 9.35 4.50
CA ILE A 119 12.22 9.28 5.31
C ILE A 119 11.04 8.80 4.46
N ILE A 120 10.85 9.39 3.27
CA ILE A 120 9.79 8.99 2.34
C ILE A 120 9.99 7.53 1.90
N ALA A 121 11.23 7.14 1.59
CA ALA A 121 11.58 5.78 1.21
C ALA A 121 11.26 4.75 2.32
N THR A 122 11.59 5.06 3.57
CA THR A 122 11.27 4.23 4.73
C THR A 122 9.77 4.03 4.88
N MET A 123 8.97 5.09 4.68
CA MET A 123 7.52 5.01 4.72
C MET A 123 6.97 4.04 3.67
N ILE A 124 7.47 4.14 2.44
CA ILE A 124 7.07 3.27 1.33
C ILE A 124 7.46 1.81 1.60
N ILE A 125 8.65 1.58 2.16
CA ILE A 125 9.13 0.24 2.49
C ILE A 125 8.31 -0.37 3.63
N LEU A 126 7.96 0.41 4.67
CA LEU A 126 7.13 -0.04 5.80
C LEU A 126 5.76 -0.54 5.33
N PHE A 127 5.02 0.29 4.59
CA PHE A 127 3.70 -0.08 4.09
C PHE A 127 3.77 -1.12 2.98
N GLY A 128 4.85 -1.10 2.18
CA GLY A 128 5.15 -2.12 1.19
C GLY A 128 5.33 -3.51 1.81
N ALA A 129 6.08 -3.60 2.91
CA ALA A 129 6.28 -4.84 3.66
C ALA A 129 5.00 -5.33 4.33
N ALA A 130 4.24 -4.44 4.96
CA ALA A 130 2.95 -4.79 5.57
C ALA A 130 1.96 -5.36 4.54
N SER A 131 1.91 -4.73 3.35
CA SER A 131 1.06 -5.18 2.23
C SER A 131 1.56 -6.49 1.60
N ALA A 132 2.88 -6.68 1.52
CA ALA A 132 3.47 -7.88 0.94
C ALA A 132 3.29 -9.12 1.83
N LEU A 133 3.41 -8.94 3.15
CA LEU A 133 3.27 -10.01 4.14
C LEU A 133 1.82 -10.32 4.52
N THR A 134 0.87 -9.43 4.19
CA THR A 134 -0.54 -9.58 4.54
C THR A 134 -1.42 -9.75 3.31
N SER A 135 -2.06 -10.91 3.16
CA SER A 135 -2.98 -11.12 2.03
C SER A 135 -4.26 -10.26 2.18
N PRO A 136 -4.75 -9.61 1.11
CA PRO A 136 -5.95 -8.77 1.16
C PRO A 136 -7.19 -9.50 1.70
N HIS A 137 -7.39 -10.76 1.32
CA HIS A 137 -8.50 -11.58 1.80
C HIS A 137 -8.47 -11.83 3.32
N LYS A 138 -7.28 -11.87 3.92
CA LYS A 138 -7.15 -12.02 5.38
C LYS A 138 -7.59 -10.73 6.08
N LEU A 139 -7.18 -9.55 5.59
CA LEU A 139 -7.60 -8.26 6.17
C LEU A 139 -9.11 -8.09 6.15
N LEU A 140 -9.77 -8.40 5.03
CA LEU A 140 -11.23 -8.33 4.90
C LEU A 140 -11.96 -9.21 5.92
N ARG A 141 -11.34 -10.33 6.33
CA ARG A 141 -11.93 -11.24 7.32
C ARG A 141 -11.88 -10.70 8.75
N VAL A 142 -10.95 -9.80 9.05
CA VAL A 142 -10.74 -9.25 10.41
C VAL A 142 -11.62 -8.02 10.67
N LEU A 143 -12.38 -7.55 9.68
CA LEU A 143 -13.23 -6.37 9.84
C LEU A 143 -14.17 -6.53 11.07
N PRO A 144 -14.32 -5.46 11.89
CA PRO A 144 -15.16 -5.49 13.08
C PRO A 144 -16.61 -5.83 12.78
N VAL A 145 -17.29 -6.43 13.76
CA VAL A 145 -18.67 -6.93 13.60
C VAL A 145 -19.67 -5.79 13.32
N TYR A 146 -19.40 -4.58 13.83
CA TYR A 146 -20.24 -3.40 13.60
C TYR A 146 -20.34 -2.97 12.13
N ILE A 147 -19.36 -3.39 11.30
CA ILE A 147 -19.36 -3.17 9.85
C ILE A 147 -19.55 -4.48 9.08
N TYR A 148 -20.19 -5.48 9.70
CA TYR A 148 -20.38 -6.79 9.08
C TYR A 148 -21.10 -6.71 7.73
N GLU A 149 -22.11 -5.85 7.59
CA GLU A 149 -22.84 -5.67 6.32
C GLU A 149 -21.94 -5.12 5.22
N ILE A 150 -21.09 -4.15 5.55
CA ILE A 150 -20.07 -3.60 4.66
C ILE A 150 -19.05 -4.70 4.31
N GLY A 151 -18.60 -5.46 5.32
CA GLY A 151 -17.63 -6.55 5.15
C GLY A 151 -18.15 -7.66 4.24
N ILE A 152 -19.39 -8.10 4.41
CA ILE A 152 -20.04 -9.08 3.52
C ILE A 152 -20.14 -8.53 2.10
N THR A 153 -20.63 -7.30 1.95
CA THR A 153 -20.78 -6.68 0.63
C THR A 153 -19.44 -6.62 -0.10
N LEU A 154 -18.37 -6.25 0.60
CA LEU A 154 -17.02 -6.18 0.06
C LEU A 154 -16.46 -7.57 -0.28
N VAL A 155 -16.70 -8.58 0.56
CA VAL A 155 -16.29 -9.97 0.29
C VAL A 155 -17.02 -10.51 -0.95
N ILE A 156 -18.33 -10.29 -1.06
CA ILE A 156 -19.14 -10.67 -2.22
C ILE A 156 -18.60 -9.98 -3.47
N ALA A 157 -18.44 -8.65 -3.44
CA ALA A 157 -17.93 -7.86 -4.55
C ALA A 157 -16.55 -8.36 -5.02
N THR A 158 -15.63 -8.59 -4.07
CA THR A 158 -14.27 -9.09 -4.37
C THR A 158 -14.31 -10.50 -4.98
N SER A 159 -15.24 -11.36 -4.54
CA SER A 159 -15.41 -12.71 -5.08
C SER A 159 -16.04 -12.74 -6.47
N LEU A 160 -16.93 -11.78 -6.76
CA LEU A 160 -17.62 -11.66 -8.05
C LEU A 160 -16.77 -10.94 -9.10
N PHE A 161 -15.83 -10.08 -8.69
CA PHE A 161 -14.94 -9.35 -9.58
C PHE A 161 -14.25 -10.21 -10.66
N PRO A 162 -13.57 -11.33 -10.34
CA PRO A 162 -12.96 -12.17 -11.37
C PRO A 162 -14.00 -12.79 -12.31
N GLN A 163 -15.23 -13.01 -11.84
CA GLN A 163 -16.31 -13.55 -12.66
C GLN A 163 -16.85 -12.49 -13.63
N LEU A 164 -16.97 -11.23 -13.19
CA LEU A 164 -17.32 -10.09 -14.04
C LEU A 164 -16.30 -9.89 -15.15
N ALA A 165 -15.00 -9.95 -14.85
CA ALA A 165 -13.94 -9.85 -15.84
C ALA A 165 -14.06 -10.94 -16.93
N ARG A 166 -14.32 -12.19 -16.53
CA ARG A 166 -14.54 -13.31 -17.46
C ARG A 166 -15.82 -13.14 -18.30
N SER A 167 -16.90 -12.65 -17.70
CA SER A 167 -18.13 -12.35 -18.44
C SER A 167 -17.92 -11.24 -19.46
N LEU A 168 -17.23 -10.16 -19.10
CA LEU A 168 -16.87 -9.09 -20.03
C LEU A 168 -16.04 -9.62 -21.20
N GLN A 169 -15.04 -10.46 -20.94
CA GLN A 169 -14.24 -11.11 -21.99
C GLN A 169 -15.12 -11.97 -22.92
N ARG A 170 -16.03 -12.78 -22.37
CA ARG A 170 -16.96 -13.60 -23.16
C ARG A 170 -17.89 -12.75 -24.02
N ILE A 171 -18.48 -11.69 -23.46
CA ILE A 171 -19.36 -10.77 -24.20
C ILE A 171 -18.56 -10.11 -25.34
N ARG A 172 -17.35 -9.62 -25.05
CA ARG A 172 -16.48 -9.01 -26.05
C ARG A 172 -16.15 -9.97 -27.21
N SER A 173 -15.83 -11.22 -26.90
CA SER A 173 -15.57 -12.25 -27.91
C SER A 173 -16.82 -12.57 -28.73
N ALA A 174 -17.99 -12.68 -28.09
CA ALA A 174 -19.25 -12.94 -28.79
C ALA A 174 -19.63 -11.80 -29.74
N GLN A 175 -19.43 -10.54 -29.35
CA GLN A 175 -19.66 -9.38 -30.23
C GLN A 175 -18.71 -9.41 -31.44
N LYS A 176 -17.44 -9.75 -31.23
CA LYS A 176 -16.47 -9.90 -32.32
C LYS A 176 -16.86 -11.00 -33.31
N LEU A 177 -17.36 -12.14 -32.81
CA LEU A 177 -17.86 -13.24 -33.66
C LEU A 177 -19.12 -12.86 -34.44
N ARG A 178 -19.89 -11.87 -33.98
CA ARG A 178 -21.05 -11.31 -34.69
C ARG A 178 -20.65 -10.28 -35.76
N GLY A 179 -19.36 -10.11 -36.04
CA GLY A 179 -18.87 -9.15 -37.03
C GLY A 179 -18.90 -7.69 -36.59
N ILE A 180 -19.07 -7.42 -35.29
CA ILE A 180 -19.10 -6.04 -34.77
C ILE A 180 -17.66 -5.57 -34.55
N GLU A 181 -17.16 -4.75 -35.48
CA GLU A 181 -15.79 -4.23 -35.46
C GLU A 181 -15.59 -3.12 -34.42
N ARG A 182 -16.59 -2.22 -34.26
CA ARG A 182 -16.56 -1.13 -33.28
C ARG A 182 -17.43 -1.46 -32.08
N ILE A 183 -16.81 -2.01 -31.04
CA ILE A 183 -17.49 -2.38 -29.80
C ILE A 183 -17.78 -1.11 -28.99
N SER A 184 -19.06 -0.73 -28.92
CA SER A 184 -19.52 0.37 -28.07
C SER A 184 -19.61 -0.05 -26.60
N ILE A 185 -19.35 0.89 -25.68
CA ILE A 185 -19.52 0.67 -24.24
C ILE A 185 -20.92 0.13 -23.92
N ARG A 186 -21.97 0.66 -24.57
CA ARG A 186 -23.35 0.22 -24.38
C ARG A 186 -23.57 -1.26 -24.75
N SER A 187 -22.88 -1.73 -25.80
CA SER A 187 -22.97 -3.12 -26.28
C SER A 187 -22.34 -4.14 -25.33
N LEU A 188 -21.41 -3.70 -24.48
CA LEU A 188 -20.80 -4.50 -23.42
C LEU A 188 -21.55 -4.35 -22.10
N ALA A 189 -21.94 -3.12 -21.76
CA ALA A 189 -22.55 -2.79 -20.49
C ALA A 189 -23.95 -3.39 -20.36
N LEU A 190 -24.81 -3.31 -21.38
CA LEU A 190 -26.18 -3.77 -21.27
C LEU A 190 -26.29 -5.29 -20.97
N PRO A 191 -25.60 -6.19 -21.73
CA PRO A 191 -25.63 -7.62 -21.40
C PRO A 191 -24.94 -7.94 -20.07
N LEU A 192 -23.89 -7.20 -19.72
CA LEU A 192 -23.19 -7.40 -18.46
C LEU A 192 -24.07 -7.01 -17.26
N LEU A 193 -24.84 -5.93 -17.38
CA LEU A 193 -25.79 -5.48 -16.36
C LEU A 193 -26.92 -6.48 -16.20
N GLU A 194 -27.52 -6.95 -17.31
CA GLU A 194 -28.56 -7.99 -17.28
C GLU A 194 -28.04 -9.26 -16.57
N GLN A 195 -26.87 -9.75 -16.97
CA GLN A 195 -26.26 -10.93 -16.35
C GLN A 195 -25.94 -10.70 -14.87
N SER A 196 -25.51 -9.50 -14.50
CA SER A 196 -25.18 -9.15 -13.11
C SER A 196 -26.43 -9.05 -12.24
N LEU A 197 -27.52 -8.48 -12.76
CA LEU A 197 -28.82 -8.38 -12.08
C LEU A 197 -29.42 -9.77 -11.84
N SER A 198 -29.45 -10.62 -12.87
CA SER A 198 -29.93 -12.01 -12.73
C SER A 198 -29.11 -12.76 -11.68
N ARG A 199 -27.79 -12.60 -11.67
CA ARG A 199 -26.91 -13.25 -10.69
C ARG A 199 -27.08 -12.69 -9.29
N SER A 200 -27.31 -11.38 -9.11
CA SER A 200 -27.53 -10.81 -7.79
C SER A 200 -28.84 -11.33 -7.17
N LEU A 201 -29.89 -11.50 -7.99
CA LEU A 201 -31.15 -12.10 -7.55
C LEU A 201 -30.95 -13.55 -7.11
N GLN A 202 -30.29 -14.38 -7.94
CA GLN A 202 -29.97 -15.76 -7.58
C GLN A 202 -29.11 -15.87 -6.31
N LEU A 203 -28.14 -14.97 -6.15
CA LEU A 203 -27.30 -14.94 -4.96
C LEU A 203 -28.14 -14.57 -3.73
N ALA A 204 -29.02 -13.57 -3.83
CA ALA A 204 -29.91 -13.15 -2.75
C ALA A 204 -30.85 -14.28 -2.31
N GLU A 205 -31.52 -14.96 -3.26
CA GLU A 205 -32.38 -16.11 -3.00
C GLU A 205 -31.59 -17.24 -2.29
N SER A 206 -30.37 -17.55 -2.76
CA SER A 206 -29.52 -18.56 -2.14
C SER A 206 -29.00 -18.17 -0.75
N MET A 207 -28.93 -16.87 -0.46
CA MET A 207 -28.53 -16.35 0.85
C MET A 207 -29.71 -16.45 1.83
N GLU A 208 -30.90 -16.04 1.41
CA GLU A 208 -32.12 -16.15 2.20
C GLU A 208 -32.44 -17.61 2.53
N SER A 209 -32.32 -18.53 1.57
CA SER A 209 -32.53 -19.96 1.80
C SER A 209 -31.54 -20.58 2.81
N ARG A 210 -30.38 -19.95 3.02
CA ARG A 210 -29.36 -20.33 4.02
C ARG A 210 -29.53 -19.61 5.35
N GLY A 211 -30.58 -18.79 5.51
CA GLY A 211 -30.84 -18.02 6.73
C GLY A 211 -29.94 -16.80 6.91
N PHE A 212 -29.32 -16.28 5.85
CA PHE A 212 -28.68 -14.96 5.92
C PHE A 212 -29.74 -13.90 6.24
N GLY A 213 -29.42 -12.93 7.10
CA GLY A 213 -30.38 -11.93 7.58
C GLY A 213 -31.17 -12.35 8.83
N SER A 214 -31.13 -13.62 9.26
CA SER A 214 -31.75 -14.02 10.52
C SER A 214 -31.09 -13.32 11.72
N HIS A 215 -31.91 -12.80 12.63
CA HIS A 215 -31.47 -12.14 13.86
C HIS A 215 -30.89 -13.21 14.82
N GLY A 216 -29.60 -13.13 15.14
CA GLY A 216 -28.93 -14.08 16.02
C GLY A 216 -27.41 -13.91 16.07
N LYS A 217 -26.77 -14.50 17.09
CA LYS A 217 -25.30 -14.53 17.20
C LYS A 217 -24.73 -15.38 16.08
N ARG A 218 -23.96 -14.77 15.18
CA ARG A 218 -23.29 -15.47 14.07
C ARG A 218 -21.96 -16.07 14.52
N SER A 219 -21.69 -17.32 14.16
CA SER A 219 -20.39 -17.97 14.34
C SER A 219 -19.46 -17.71 13.14
N ARG A 220 -18.14 -17.77 13.36
CA ARG A 220 -17.12 -17.64 12.30
C ARG A 220 -16.48 -19.00 12.04
N TYR A 221 -16.55 -19.50 10.81
CA TYR A 221 -16.02 -20.82 10.42
C TYR A 221 -14.48 -20.92 10.53
N LYS A 222 -13.74 -19.85 10.25
CA LYS A 222 -12.28 -19.77 10.44
C LYS A 222 -11.91 -18.52 11.23
N PRO A 223 -11.96 -18.57 12.57
CA PRO A 223 -11.49 -17.47 13.40
C PRO A 223 -9.98 -17.28 13.23
N SER A 224 -9.53 -16.04 13.28
CA SER A 224 -8.11 -15.69 13.39
C SER A 224 -7.92 -15.14 14.80
N PRO A 225 -7.66 -15.99 15.81
CA PRO A 225 -7.45 -15.52 17.17
C PRO A 225 -6.17 -14.67 17.23
N TRP A 226 -6.14 -13.75 18.19
CA TRP A 226 -4.93 -13.01 18.53
C TRP A 226 -4.01 -13.93 19.34
N ASN A 227 -2.77 -14.13 18.88
CA ASN A 227 -1.79 -14.98 19.54
C ASN A 227 -0.82 -14.15 20.40
N SER A 228 -0.17 -14.76 21.39
CA SER A 228 0.83 -14.06 22.21
C SER A 228 2.00 -13.49 21.40
N GLN A 229 2.35 -14.13 20.28
CA GLN A 229 3.36 -13.61 19.36
C GLN A 229 2.94 -12.29 18.69
N ASP A 230 1.64 -12.08 18.46
CA ASP A 230 1.12 -10.83 17.93
C ASP A 230 1.31 -9.69 18.94
N SER A 231 1.03 -9.96 20.22
CA SER A 231 1.28 -9.01 21.30
C SER A 231 2.76 -8.65 21.41
N ILE A 232 3.68 -9.62 21.27
CA ILE A 232 5.13 -9.34 21.34
C ILE A 232 5.55 -8.39 20.21
N VAL A 233 5.11 -8.65 18.98
CA VAL A 233 5.43 -7.80 17.82
C VAL A 233 4.87 -6.39 18.00
N VAL A 234 3.60 -6.28 18.41
CA VAL A 234 2.96 -4.97 18.63
C VAL A 234 3.61 -4.21 19.79
N SER A 235 3.88 -4.87 20.91
CA SER A 235 4.55 -4.26 22.06
C SER A 235 5.95 -3.77 21.70
N CYS A 236 6.71 -4.52 20.89
CA CYS A 236 8.02 -4.07 20.41
C CYS A 236 7.90 -2.78 19.57
N GLY A 237 6.95 -2.72 18.63
CA GLY A 237 6.68 -1.50 17.86
C GLY A 237 6.20 -0.34 18.74
N LEU A 238 5.40 -0.63 19.77
CA LEU A 238 4.85 0.37 20.69
C LEU A 238 5.93 0.95 21.59
N ILE A 239 6.84 0.12 22.11
CA ILE A 239 8.00 0.57 22.89
C ILE A 239 8.90 1.45 22.02
N PHE A 240 9.20 1.03 20.80
CA PHE A 240 9.95 1.87 19.86
C PHE A 240 9.26 3.23 19.67
N CYS A 241 7.96 3.23 19.32
CA CYS A 241 7.19 4.44 19.12
C CYS A 241 7.18 5.35 20.37
N ALA A 242 7.00 4.78 21.56
CA ALA A 242 7.00 5.53 22.81
C ALA A 242 8.36 6.17 23.10
N VAL A 243 9.45 5.42 22.93
CA VAL A 243 10.83 5.95 23.11
C VAL A 243 11.10 7.08 22.13
N THR A 244 10.70 6.92 20.86
CA THR A 244 10.92 7.92 19.81
C THR A 244 10.09 9.19 19.97
N VAL A 245 8.93 9.13 20.62
CA VAL A 245 8.03 10.28 20.81
C VAL A 245 8.39 11.08 22.08
N LEU A 246 9.06 10.44 23.04
CA LEU A 246 9.44 11.06 24.32
C LEU A 246 10.82 11.74 24.27
N GLN A 247 11.58 11.59 23.18
CA GLN A 247 12.85 12.27 22.94
C GLN A 247 12.64 13.61 22.23
#